data_AF-A0A1Y1MGV2-F1
#
_entry.id   AF-A0A1Y1MGV2-F1
#
_cell.length_a   1.000
_cell.length_b   1.000
_cell.length_c   1.000
_cell.angle_alpha   90.00
_cell.angle_beta   90.00
_cell.angle_gamma   90.00
#
_symmetry.space_group_name_H-M   'P 1'
#
loop_
_entity.id
_entity.type
_entity.pdbx_description
1 polymer ?
#
loop_
_entity_poly.entity_id
_entity_poly.type
_entity_poly.pdbx_seq_one_letter_code
_entity_poly.pdbx_strand_id
1 'polypeptide(L)'
;QDTKFGWIVGGNMQFKYDKVNVNSSPMSITCTSIENKLDDMLINFWRIEDVTSNNNSMSIAEKYCEDHFLETYKRDVSGKFVVSIPFTENLHLLGDSKQIALNRFLSLEKKLRYQP
;
A
#
# COMPACT_ATOMS: atom_id res chain seq x y z
N GLN A 1 -17.42 -13.83 -25.05
CA GLN A 1 -16.49 -14.39 -24.05
C GLN A 1 -17.31 -14.84 -22.86
N ASP A 2 -17.16 -16.09 -22.40
CA ASP A 2 -17.93 -16.59 -21.26
C ASP A 2 -17.25 -16.15 -19.95
N THR A 3 -18.01 -15.54 -19.06
CA THR A 3 -17.52 -15.08 -17.75
C THR A 3 -18.37 -15.68 -16.65
N LYS A 4 -17.89 -15.63 -15.41
CA LYS A 4 -18.65 -16.12 -14.25
C LYS A 4 -20.01 -15.43 -14.06
N PHE A 5 -20.30 -14.36 -14.80
CA PHE A 5 -21.58 -13.64 -14.80
C PHE A 5 -22.34 -13.75 -16.13
N GLY A 6 -21.94 -14.67 -17.02
CA GLY A 6 -22.54 -14.91 -18.32
C GLY A 6 -21.72 -14.36 -19.50
N TRP A 7 -22.35 -14.36 -20.68
CA TRP A 7 -21.70 -14.04 -21.94
C TRP A 7 -21.54 -12.54 -22.17
N ILE A 8 -20.31 -12.10 -22.39
CA ILE A 8 -20.00 -10.74 -22.83
C ILE A 8 -19.87 -10.74 -24.35
N VAL A 9 -20.62 -9.86 -25.01
CA VAL A 9 -20.52 -9.55 -26.43
C VAL A 9 -19.87 -8.17 -26.56
N GLY A 10 -18.75 -8.09 -27.27
CA GLY A 10 -18.02 -6.85 -27.50
C GLY A 10 -17.67 -6.69 -28.97
N GLY A 11 -17.98 -5.53 -29.55
CA GLY A 11 -17.75 -5.18 -30.95
C GLY A 11 -18.53 -3.91 -31.33
N ASN A 12 -18.09 -3.23 -32.39
CA ASN A 12 -18.82 -2.06 -32.90
C ASN A 12 -20.03 -2.52 -33.73
N MET A 13 -21.24 -2.18 -33.28
CA MET A 13 -22.49 -2.64 -33.89
C MET A 13 -22.96 -1.64 -34.95
N GLN A 14 -22.76 -1.99 -36.23
CA GLN A 14 -23.32 -1.21 -37.34
C GLN A 14 -24.78 -1.59 -37.56
N PHE A 15 -25.71 -0.75 -37.09
CA PHE A 15 -27.12 -0.91 -37.38
C PHE A 15 -27.41 -0.51 -38.83
N LYS A 16 -27.67 -1.49 -39.70
CA LYS A 16 -28.31 -1.24 -40.98
C LYS A 16 -29.82 -1.21 -40.75
N TYR A 17 -30.38 0.00 -40.78
CA TYR A 17 -31.83 0.19 -40.67
C TYR A 17 -32.51 -0.19 -41.98
N ASP A 18 -32.69 -1.49 -42.21
CA ASP A 18 -33.68 -1.94 -43.19
C ASP A 18 -35.06 -1.95 -42.54
N LYS A 19 -36.00 -1.26 -43.17
CA LYS A 19 -37.39 -1.13 -42.73
C LYS A 19 -38.06 -2.50 -42.67
N VAL A 20 -38.10 -3.15 -41.52
CA VAL A 20 -38.96 -4.33 -41.29
C VAL A 20 -39.60 -4.30 -39.91
N ASN A 21 -40.93 -4.43 -39.97
CA ASN A 21 -41.92 -4.88 -39.00
C ASN A 21 -41.45 -5.17 -37.55
N VAL A 22 -42.03 -4.41 -36.63
CA VAL A 22 -41.85 -4.44 -35.18
C VAL A 22 -42.24 -5.81 -34.61
N ASN A 23 -41.29 -6.56 -34.07
CA ASN A 23 -41.49 -7.62 -33.07
C ASN A 23 -40.20 -7.86 -32.24
N SER A 24 -39.40 -6.82 -32.03
CA SER A 24 -38.16 -6.94 -31.24
C SER A 24 -38.42 -6.51 -29.80
N SER A 25 -38.17 -7.42 -28.86
CA SER A 25 -38.21 -7.20 -27.41
C SER A 25 -37.39 -5.97 -27.00
N PRO A 26 -37.81 -5.22 -25.96
CA PRO A 26 -37.10 -4.02 -25.55
C PRO A 26 -35.70 -4.39 -25.06
N MET A 27 -34.68 -3.87 -25.73
CA MET A 27 -33.29 -3.96 -25.26
C MET A 27 -33.15 -3.07 -24.02
N SER A 28 -33.12 -3.69 -22.84
CA SER A 28 -32.88 -2.98 -21.58
C SER A 28 -31.38 -2.72 -21.46
N ILE A 29 -30.99 -1.45 -21.55
CA ILE A 29 -29.65 -1.00 -21.15
C ILE A 29 -29.73 -0.72 -19.64
N THR A 30 -29.19 -1.63 -18.84
CA THR A 30 -29.00 -1.40 -17.41
C THR A 30 -27.70 -0.61 -17.22
N CYS A 31 -27.80 0.71 -17.12
CA CYS A 31 -26.76 1.49 -16.45
C CYS A 31 -26.94 1.28 -14.94
N THR A 32 -26.11 0.43 -14.33
CA THR A 32 -26.00 0.40 -12.87
C THR A 32 -25.29 1.66 -12.41
N SER A 33 -26.02 2.64 -11.88
CA SER A 33 -25.45 3.75 -11.12
C SER A 33 -24.81 3.20 -9.85
N ILE A 34 -23.48 3.10 -9.83
CA ILE A 34 -22.67 2.62 -8.68
C ILE A 34 -22.38 3.78 -7.70
N GLU A 35 -23.10 4.91 -7.79
CA GLU A 35 -22.76 6.12 -7.02
C GLU A 35 -22.84 5.90 -5.49
N ASN A 36 -23.93 5.29 -4.98
CA ASN A 36 -24.09 5.13 -3.53
C ASN A 36 -23.11 4.13 -2.90
N LYS A 37 -22.69 3.10 -3.64
CA LYS A 37 -21.81 2.05 -3.10
C LYS A 37 -20.35 2.50 -3.05
N LEU A 38 -19.95 3.37 -3.98
CA LEU A 38 -18.60 3.91 -4.02
C LEU A 38 -18.36 4.86 -2.85
N ASP A 39 -19.32 5.75 -2.57
CA ASP A 39 -19.22 6.71 -1.47
C ASP A 39 -19.15 5.99 -0.11
N ASP A 40 -19.99 4.98 0.10
CA ASP A 40 -19.92 4.14 1.30
C ASP A 40 -18.58 3.39 1.42
N MET A 41 -18.01 2.94 0.30
CA MET A 41 -16.70 2.29 0.27
C MET A 41 -15.57 3.28 0.60
N LEU A 42 -15.63 4.50 0.05
CA LEU A 42 -14.68 5.57 0.34
C LEU A 42 -14.75 6.01 1.81
N ILE A 43 -15.95 6.20 2.35
CA ILE A 43 -16.16 6.53 3.77
C ILE A 43 -15.60 5.42 4.65
N ASN A 44 -15.87 4.16 4.33
CA ASN A 44 -15.33 3.04 5.10
C ASN A 44 -13.82 2.90 4.96
N PHE A 45 -13.26 3.13 3.77
CA PHE A 45 -11.82 3.14 3.54
C PHE A 45 -11.14 4.16 4.44
N TRP A 46 -11.61 5.42 4.39
CA TRP A 46 -11.06 6.48 5.23
C TRP A 46 -11.28 6.21 6.71
N ARG A 47 -12.44 5.67 7.12
CA ARG A 47 -12.70 5.31 8.54
C ARG A 47 -11.78 4.22 9.08
N ILE A 48 -11.28 3.31 8.24
CA ILE A 48 -10.34 2.25 8.64
C ILE A 48 -8.93 2.81 8.78
N GLU A 49 -8.54 3.73 7.90
CA GLU A 49 -7.24 4.41 7.97
C GLU A 49 -7.21 5.56 8.97
N ASP A 50 -8.39 6.09 9.34
CA ASP A 50 -8.53 7.09 10.37
C ASP A 50 -8.11 6.46 11.69
N VAL A 51 -6.97 6.91 12.20
CA VAL A 51 -6.49 6.56 13.53
C VAL A 51 -7.41 7.30 14.49
N THR A 52 -8.62 6.77 14.66
CA THR A 52 -9.51 7.18 15.75
C THR A 52 -8.63 7.13 16.99
N SER A 53 -8.47 8.28 17.64
CA SER A 53 -7.65 8.46 18.83
C SER A 53 -8.29 7.66 19.96
N ASN A 54 -8.19 6.34 19.88
CA ASN A 54 -8.65 5.43 20.88
C ASN A 54 -7.61 5.58 21.97
N ASN A 55 -7.84 6.54 22.88
CA ASN A 55 -7.16 6.71 24.16
C ASN A 55 -7.39 5.49 25.09
N ASN A 56 -7.63 4.32 24.51
CA ASN A 56 -7.84 3.07 25.19
C ASN A 56 -6.46 2.43 25.35
N SER A 57 -5.83 2.78 26.47
CA SER A 57 -4.65 2.13 27.05
C SER A 57 -3.60 1.67 26.03
N MET A 58 -2.71 2.60 25.63
CA MET A 58 -1.49 2.20 24.94
C MET A 58 -0.74 1.14 25.77
N SER A 59 -0.23 0.12 25.09
CA SER A 59 0.71 -0.82 25.65
C SER A 59 2.00 -0.10 26.04
N ILE A 60 2.75 -0.69 26.99
CA ILE A 60 4.06 -0.17 27.41
C ILE A 60 5.01 -0.03 26.21
N ALA A 61 4.97 -0.99 25.28
CA ALA A 61 5.80 -0.95 24.07
C ALA A 61 5.37 0.15 23.11
N GLU A 62 4.06 0.39 22.98
CA GLU A 62 3.53 1.45 22.11
C GLU A 62 3.91 2.83 22.66
N LYS A 63 3.76 3.03 23.98
CA LYS A 63 4.17 4.26 24.64
C LYS A 63 5.67 4.50 24.50
N TYR A 64 6.50 3.46 24.70
CA TYR A 64 7.94 3.56 24.48
C TYR A 64 8.29 3.97 23.04
N CYS A 65 7.63 3.37 22.04
CA CYS A 65 7.83 3.74 20.64
C CYS A 65 7.41 5.19 20.35
N GLU A 66 6.31 5.67 20.92
CA GLU A 66 5.86 7.05 20.75
C GLU A 66 6.80 8.06 21.43
N ASP A 67 7.18 7.80 22.69
CA ASP A 67 8.15 8.62 23.41
C ASP A 67 9.50 8.66 22.66
N HIS A 68 10.00 7.51 22.18
CA HIS A 68 11.24 7.42 21.38
C HIS A 68 11.13 8.15 20.05
N PHE A 69 9.99 8.06 19.38
CA PHE A 69 9.73 8.82 18.15
C PHE A 69 9.82 10.30 18.44
N LEU A 70 9.08 10.81 19.43
CA LEU A 70 9.07 12.23 19.78
C LEU A 70 10.45 12.76 20.18
N GLU A 71 11.26 11.97 20.87
CA GLU A 71 12.62 12.34 21.27
C GLU A 71 13.60 12.38 20.09
N THR A 72 13.47 11.46 19.14
CA THR A 72 14.48 11.26 18.08
C THR A 72 14.09 11.82 16.72
N TYR A 73 12.82 12.17 16.53
CA TYR A 73 12.30 12.80 15.33
C TYR A 73 12.97 14.16 15.09
N LYS A 74 13.44 14.37 13.86
CA LYS A 74 13.90 15.68 13.40
C LYS A 74 13.75 15.82 11.90
N ARG A 75 13.87 17.05 11.41
CA ARG A 75 14.09 17.31 9.98
C ARG A 75 15.54 17.65 9.72
N ASP A 76 16.10 17.14 8.63
CA ASP A 76 17.42 17.55 8.16
C ASP A 76 17.36 18.92 7.45
N VAL A 77 18.52 19.45 7.08
CA VAL A 77 18.64 20.73 6.37
C VAL A 77 17.99 20.73 4.98
N SER A 78 17.72 19.55 4.41
CA SER A 78 17.01 19.39 3.14
C SER A 78 15.49 19.26 3.32
N GLY A 79 15.00 19.30 4.56
CA GLY A 79 13.59 19.17 4.90
C GLY A 79 13.09 17.73 5.00
N LYS A 80 13.97 16.72 4.91
CA LYS A 80 13.59 15.30 5.05
C LYS A 80 13.42 14.93 6.51
N PHE A 81 12.46 14.06 6.79
CA PHE A 81 12.29 13.48 8.12
C PHE A 81 13.39 12.45 8.40
N VAL A 82 14.02 12.59 9.56
CA VAL A 82 14.97 11.65 10.12
C VAL A 82 14.36 11.12 11.41
N VAL A 83 14.12 9.82 11.45
CA VAL A 83 13.46 9.13 12.56
C VAL A 83 14.37 8.00 13.00
N SER A 84 14.52 7.81 14.31
CA SER A 84 15.22 6.66 14.86
C SER A 84 14.24 5.52 15.13
N ILE A 85 14.59 4.31 14.73
CA ILE A 85 13.79 3.12 15.02
C ILE A 85 14.24 2.56 16.38
N PRO A 86 13.34 2.39 17.35
CA PRO A 86 13.69 1.80 18.64
C PRO A 86 14.05 0.32 18.48
N PHE A 87 14.96 -0.17 19.33
CA PHE A 87 15.29 -1.59 19.39
C PHE A 87 14.30 -2.30 20.32
N THR A 88 13.73 -3.41 19.87
CA THR A 88 12.82 -4.25 20.68
C THR A 88 13.55 -5.12 21.70
N GLU A 89 14.82 -5.41 21.45
CA GLU A 89 15.66 -6.28 22.27
C GLU A 89 16.95 -5.59 22.70
N ASN A 90 17.65 -6.20 23.65
CA ASN A 90 18.92 -5.68 24.13
C ASN A 90 19.96 -5.64 23.00
N LEU A 91 20.48 -4.45 22.70
CA LEU A 91 21.54 -4.20 21.71
C LEU A 91 22.78 -5.09 21.89
N HIS A 92 23.05 -5.57 23.11
CA HIS A 92 24.17 -6.47 23.39
C HIS A 92 24.03 -7.85 22.70
N LEU A 93 22.81 -8.26 22.32
CA LEU A 93 22.58 -9.49 21.54
C LEU A 93 23.16 -9.41 20.12
N LEU A 94 23.41 -8.21 19.61
CA LEU A 94 23.97 -7.98 18.28
C LEU A 94 25.44 -8.44 18.16
N GLY A 95 26.11 -8.66 19.30
CA GLY A 95 27.45 -9.27 19.39
C GLY A 95 28.49 -8.63 18.46
N ASP A 96 29.32 -9.48 17.84
CA ASP A 96 30.42 -9.06 16.96
C ASP A 96 29.99 -8.77 15.52
N SER A 97 28.69 -8.62 15.24
CA SER A 97 28.18 -8.42 13.88
C SER A 97 28.84 -7.24 13.15
N LYS A 98 29.11 -6.14 13.86
CA LYS A 98 29.85 -4.98 13.32
C LYS A 98 31.25 -5.36 12.86
N GLN A 99 31.99 -6.09 13.69
CA GLN A 99 33.36 -6.51 13.38
C GLN A 99 33.37 -7.50 12.19
N ILE A 100 32.41 -8.42 12.16
CA ILE A 100 32.22 -9.36 11.04
C ILE A 100 31.91 -8.61 9.75
N ALA A 101 30.98 -7.66 9.78
CA ALA A 101 30.61 -6.84 8.62
C ALA A 101 31.80 -6.02 8.11
N LEU A 102 32.57 -5.40 9.02
CA LEU A 102 33.77 -4.64 8.68
C LEU A 102 34.82 -5.52 7.99
N ASN A 103 35.10 -6.70 8.54
CA ASN A 103 36.07 -7.63 7.95
C ASN A 103 35.65 -8.06 6.54
N ARG A 104 34.35 -8.34 6.34
CA ARG A 104 33.79 -8.68 5.03
C ARG A 104 33.92 -7.50 4.04
N PHE A 105 33.57 -6.29 4.47
CA PHE A 105 33.70 -5.09 3.66
C PHE A 105 35.16 -4.85 3.22
N LEU A 106 36.12 -4.91 4.15
CA LEU A 106 37.53 -4.72 3.84
C LEU A 106 38.10 -5.82 2.91
N SER A 107 37.59 -7.05 3.02
CA SER A 107 37.95 -8.14 2.11
C SER A 107 37.45 -7.86 0.68
N LEU A 108 36.21 -7.39 0.55
CA LEU A 108 35.63 -6.99 -0.74
C LEU A 108 36.39 -5.82 -1.38
N GLU A 109 36.69 -4.78 -0.60
CA GLU A 109 37.51 -3.64 -1.01
C GLU A 109 38.88 -4.10 -1.53
N LYS A 110 39.57 -5.00 -0.81
CA LYS A 110 40.85 -5.57 -1.26
C LYS A 110 40.68 -6.30 -2.58
N LYS A 111 39.68 -7.17 -2.70
CA LYS A 111 39.43 -7.94 -3.92
C LYS A 111 39.16 -7.03 -5.12
N LEU A 112 38.29 -6.04 -4.96
CA LEU A 112 37.94 -5.09 -6.01
C LEU A 112 39.16 -4.28 -6.49
N ARG A 113 40.08 -3.93 -5.59
CA ARG A 113 41.32 -3.24 -5.99
C ARG A 113 42.28 -4.13 -6.80
N TYR A 114 42.32 -5.44 -6.53
CA TYR A 114 43.19 -6.37 -7.26
C TYR A 114 42.54 -6.94 -8.52
N GLN A 115 41.21 -6.98 -8.57
CA GLN A 115 40.37 -7.43 -9.69
C GLN A 115 39.16 -6.50 -9.80
N PRO A 116 39.29 -5.38 -10.53
CA PRO A 116 38.20 -4.41 -10.71
C PRO A 116 37.01 -5.00 -11.46
#